data_AF-A0A6A6DZ10-F1
#
_entry.id   AF-A0A6A6DZ10-F1
#
_cell.length_a   1.000
_cell.length_b   1.000
_cell.length_c   1.000
_cell.angle_alpha   90.00
_cell.angle_beta   90.00
_cell.angle_gamma   90.00
#
_symmetry.space_group_name_H-M   'P 1'
#
loop_
_entity.id
_entity.type
_entity.pdbx_description
1 polymer ?
#
loop_
_entity_poly.entity_id
_entity_poly.type
_entity_poly.pdbx_seq_one_letter_code
_entity_poly.pdbx_strand_id
1 'polypeptide(L)'
;MIARESSMQAESKKSTLRRASTQRSRTGCFTCRRRRVKCDETHPHCQRCLKANVHCEGYAYSLPSKASLTSTTSNERRYRTIILPKVNAAPQLSNARLTGILLNETEVENRYLRYFQQETTCGFESTWDWTLWNRLVLQGSHHEPFIRYAVVAIGALHKSLRMSSPTGEESYTKTAQPMAKIHRDFAYLMYGKAVNKMQSAIEASSGPRHALIACLLIICFETHVGNRYRAATHALYGLQILQQWVVRNKLEHPEKPSVQSPSPAVVEDEIVEAFKNLDIQISTVSDGRTLETHRRLMEEDSHLVEWMPERFEHLNQARSYWNLVMRRTCHFIATTWSQTECASLAREFETKIPGSVIVTMGDTIHTTSWKVEDSLRTEQKRFSTEISLWLKAFDPLFLSTRRTGTASLRACVIATMLRIQALAAQITISGVLFTQEVLYDTFHPEFQEIVHLAGEIATARQRNSNFDFWGGSFLLDLGLVVPLFLVLLRCRDSLLRRQSIKILKSWQVECWWDPLMIAAIGQFMMEVEEQGMVDGFIPESSRAVLTAKSHCPPQRVFLVQCVQRTGGEDGGPVWTEKFITW
;
A
#
# COMPACT_ATOMS: atom_id res chain seq x y z
N MET A 1 40.85 49.63 63.39
CA MET A 1 42.19 49.36 63.96
C MET A 1 42.77 48.16 63.23
N ILE A 2 43.89 48.37 62.51
CA ILE A 2 44.94 47.38 62.18
C ILE A 2 44.46 46.24 61.25
N ALA A 3 45.07 45.80 60.14
CA ALA A 3 46.38 45.79 59.50
C ALA A 3 46.12 45.22 58.07
N ARG A 4 46.97 45.12 57.06
CA ARG A 4 48.43 45.22 56.82
C ARG A 4 48.59 45.23 55.29
N GLU A 5 49.62 45.92 54.81
CA GLU A 5 50.13 45.83 53.43
C GLU A 5 50.58 44.41 53.06
N SER A 6 50.49 44.05 51.78
CA SER A 6 51.62 43.45 51.05
C SER A 6 51.35 43.30 49.55
N SER A 7 52.36 43.74 48.81
CA SER A 7 52.61 43.55 47.38
C SER A 7 52.71 42.06 47.01
N MET A 8 52.14 41.67 45.85
CA MET A 8 52.53 40.46 45.13
C MET A 8 52.70 40.71 43.62
N GLN A 9 53.97 40.57 43.26
CA GLN A 9 54.64 40.33 41.97
C GLN A 9 53.82 39.86 40.77
N ALA A 10 54.14 40.47 39.62
CA ALA A 10 53.79 40.02 38.29
C ALA A 10 54.74 38.90 37.82
N GLU A 11 54.20 37.72 37.51
CA GLU A 11 54.90 36.67 36.77
C GLU A 11 54.34 36.54 35.35
N SER A 12 55.23 36.77 34.38
CA SER A 12 55.00 36.60 32.95
C SER A 12 55.00 35.10 32.58
N LYS A 13 53.86 34.58 32.08
CA LYS A 13 53.81 33.31 31.34
C LYS A 13 53.67 33.57 29.84
N LYS A 14 54.73 33.21 29.10
CA LYS A 14 54.78 33.15 27.63
C LYS A 14 53.72 32.17 27.10
N SER A 15 52.79 32.65 26.27
CA SER A 15 51.93 31.80 25.45
C SER A 15 52.49 31.70 24.02
N THR A 16 52.86 30.49 23.62
CA THR A 16 53.18 30.13 22.24
C THR A 16 51.92 30.21 21.39
N LEU A 17 51.76 31.29 20.62
CA LEU A 17 50.70 31.43 19.63
C LEU A 17 50.99 30.55 18.40
N ARG A 18 50.18 29.50 18.22
CA ARG A 18 50.09 28.73 16.97
C ARG A 18 49.64 29.66 15.83
N ARG A 19 50.39 29.65 14.72
CA ARG A 19 50.07 30.39 13.49
C ARG A 19 48.71 29.95 12.93
N ALA A 20 47.79 30.89 12.73
CA ALA A 20 46.52 30.64 12.06
C ALA A 20 46.77 30.22 10.59
N SER A 21 46.29 29.04 10.20
CA SER A 21 46.32 28.55 8.83
C SER A 21 45.28 29.30 7.99
N THR A 22 45.71 30.29 7.22
CA THR A 22 44.84 31.07 6.32
C THR A 22 44.48 30.24 5.07
N GLN A 23 43.18 30.20 4.74
CA GLN A 23 42.64 29.53 3.56
C GLN A 23 43.21 30.16 2.27
N ARG A 24 43.81 29.35 1.38
CA ARG A 24 44.46 29.81 0.13
C ARG A 24 43.39 30.20 -0.92
N SER A 25 43.50 31.37 -1.56
CA SER A 25 42.57 31.76 -2.63
C SER A 25 42.75 30.85 -3.86
N ARG A 26 41.62 30.34 -4.40
CA ARG A 26 41.57 29.44 -5.57
C ARG A 26 41.50 30.18 -6.90
N THR A 27 41.80 31.48 -6.93
CA THR A 27 41.62 32.39 -8.08
C THR A 27 42.91 33.03 -8.58
N GLY A 28 44.05 32.87 -7.90
CA GLY A 28 45.35 33.41 -8.37
C GLY A 28 45.88 32.80 -9.67
N CYS A 29 46.78 33.49 -10.38
CA CYS A 29 47.41 33.00 -11.61
C CYS A 29 48.25 31.75 -11.38
N PHE A 30 48.49 30.95 -12.42
CA PHE A 30 49.25 29.70 -12.32
C PHE A 30 50.67 29.91 -11.76
N THR A 31 51.37 30.95 -12.22
CA THR A 31 52.73 31.26 -11.75
C THR A 31 52.75 31.58 -10.24
N CYS A 32 51.81 32.36 -9.72
CA CYS A 32 51.74 32.68 -8.28
C CYS A 32 51.36 31.44 -7.44
N ARG A 33 50.47 30.58 -7.94
CA ARG A 33 50.13 29.31 -7.28
C ARG A 33 51.34 28.39 -7.18
N ARG A 34 52.09 28.22 -8.28
CA ARG A 34 53.30 27.39 -8.32
C ARG A 34 54.36 27.92 -7.35
N ARG A 35 54.54 29.23 -7.30
CA ARG A 35 55.48 29.90 -6.39
C ARG A 35 54.99 29.98 -4.93
N ARG A 36 53.78 29.51 -4.62
CA ARG A 36 53.15 29.56 -3.28
C ARG A 36 53.12 30.97 -2.67
N VAL A 37 52.98 32.00 -3.52
CA VAL A 37 52.81 33.41 -3.11
C VAL A 37 51.39 33.88 -3.43
N LYS A 38 50.82 34.78 -2.61
CA LYS A 38 49.47 35.32 -2.86
C LYS A 38 49.43 36.06 -4.21
N CYS A 39 48.43 35.82 -5.04
CA CYS A 39 48.27 36.56 -6.29
C CYS A 39 47.48 37.84 -6.03
N ASP A 40 47.76 38.91 -6.76
CA ASP A 40 46.99 40.15 -6.77
C ASP A 40 45.84 40.14 -7.78
N GLU A 41 45.67 39.04 -8.55
CA GLU A 41 44.50 38.78 -9.42
C GLU A 41 44.27 39.83 -10.53
N THR A 42 45.28 40.65 -10.85
CA THR A 42 45.23 41.59 -11.99
C THR A 42 45.38 40.88 -13.34
N HIS A 43 44.48 41.17 -14.27
CA HIS A 43 44.48 40.64 -15.64
C HIS A 43 45.03 41.69 -16.63
N PRO A 44 45.73 41.30 -17.72
CA PRO A 44 46.02 39.92 -18.16
C PRO A 44 47.20 39.24 -17.45
N HIS A 45 48.10 40.00 -16.82
CA HIS A 45 49.23 39.48 -16.05
C HIS A 45 49.29 40.13 -14.66
N CYS A 46 49.60 39.32 -13.65
CA CYS A 46 49.62 39.81 -12.28
C CYS A 46 50.85 40.69 -12.01
N GLN A 47 50.70 41.77 -11.24
CA GLN A 47 51.78 42.71 -10.92
C GLN A 47 52.93 42.02 -10.18
N ARG A 48 52.62 40.97 -9.41
CA ARG A 48 53.64 40.20 -8.68
C ARG A 48 54.57 39.40 -9.60
N CYS A 49 54.08 38.93 -10.73
CA CYS A 49 54.91 38.25 -11.72
C CYS A 49 55.72 39.26 -12.54
N LEU A 50 55.11 40.39 -12.92
CA LEU A 50 55.78 41.49 -13.62
C LEU A 50 56.96 42.06 -12.82
N LYS A 51 56.75 42.41 -11.54
CA LYS A 51 57.82 42.94 -10.67
C LYS A 51 58.93 41.93 -10.36
N ALA A 52 58.60 40.64 -10.35
CA ALA A 52 59.59 39.59 -10.14
C ALA A 52 60.37 39.24 -11.43
N ASN A 53 60.05 39.91 -12.55
CA ASN A 53 60.56 39.59 -13.88
C ASN A 53 60.38 38.11 -14.25
N VAL A 54 59.24 37.51 -13.89
CA VAL A 54 58.87 36.12 -14.19
C VAL A 54 57.64 36.12 -15.08
N HIS A 55 57.64 35.29 -16.13
CA HIS A 55 56.49 35.15 -17.03
C HIS A 55 55.23 34.70 -16.29
N CYS A 56 54.14 35.45 -16.46
CA CYS A 56 52.84 35.14 -15.85
C CYS A 56 52.02 34.27 -16.79
N GLU A 57 51.89 32.98 -16.47
CA GLU A 57 51.14 31.96 -17.22
C GLU A 57 49.61 32.18 -17.21
N GLY A 58 49.15 33.33 -16.72
CA GLY A 58 47.75 33.73 -16.74
C GLY A 58 46.85 32.98 -15.74
N TYR A 59 45.55 33.13 -15.95
CA TYR A 59 44.49 32.59 -15.11
C TYR A 59 43.70 31.53 -15.90
N ALA A 60 43.09 30.57 -15.20
CA ALA A 60 42.29 29.54 -15.86
C ALA A 60 41.02 30.13 -16.47
N TYR A 61 40.93 30.20 -17.80
CA TYR A 61 39.67 30.44 -18.51
C TYR A 61 38.99 29.09 -18.77
N SER A 62 37.80 28.89 -18.19
CA SER A 62 36.94 27.75 -18.53
C SER A 62 36.18 28.03 -19.83
N LEU A 63 36.64 27.47 -20.95
CA LEU A 63 35.87 27.36 -22.19
C LEU A 63 35.57 25.88 -22.51
N PRO A 64 34.36 25.54 -23.01
CA PRO A 64 33.95 24.17 -23.33
C PRO A 64 34.52 23.67 -24.67
N SER A 65 34.87 22.37 -24.72
CA SER A 65 35.47 21.69 -25.88
C SER A 65 34.49 21.39 -27.03
N LYS A 66 34.99 21.42 -28.28
CA LYS A 66 34.31 21.22 -29.57
C LYS A 66 34.48 19.78 -30.13
N ALA A 67 33.44 19.27 -30.80
CA ALA A 67 33.43 18.43 -32.03
C ALA A 67 31.94 18.04 -32.32
N SER A 68 31.33 18.00 -33.51
CA SER A 68 31.72 18.19 -34.91
C SER A 68 30.50 18.68 -35.73
N LEU A 69 30.76 19.15 -36.96
CA LEU A 69 29.90 19.88 -37.89
C LEU A 69 28.81 19.05 -38.61
N THR A 70 27.68 19.67 -38.97
CA THR A 70 27.29 20.01 -40.37
C THR A 70 25.97 20.81 -40.41
N SER A 71 25.88 21.73 -41.37
CA SER A 71 24.84 22.73 -41.71
C SER A 71 23.44 22.11 -42.01
N THR A 72 22.29 22.81 -41.95
CA THR A 72 21.87 23.90 -42.87
C THR A 72 20.50 24.51 -42.44
N THR A 73 20.32 25.82 -42.68
CA THR A 73 19.09 26.63 -42.94
C THR A 73 18.04 27.00 -41.86
N SER A 74 17.94 28.34 -41.69
CA SER A 74 16.76 29.24 -41.67
C SER A 74 15.81 29.35 -40.46
N ASN A 75 15.76 30.59 -39.94
CA ASN A 75 14.64 31.36 -39.37
C ASN A 75 13.56 30.63 -38.54
N GLU A 76 13.49 30.94 -37.24
CA GLU A 76 12.32 31.56 -36.59
C GLU A 76 12.52 31.79 -35.07
N ARG A 77 12.16 33.00 -34.64
CA ARG A 77 11.58 33.46 -33.35
C ARG A 77 11.99 32.79 -32.02
N ARG A 78 12.59 33.66 -31.17
CA ARG A 78 12.81 33.50 -29.73
C ARG A 78 11.59 32.95 -28.98
N TYR A 79 11.68 31.72 -28.52
CA TYR A 79 10.98 31.24 -27.32
C TYR A 79 12.01 30.80 -26.28
N ARG A 80 11.79 31.17 -25.01
CA ARG A 80 12.64 30.81 -23.88
C ARG A 80 12.61 29.29 -23.69
N THR A 81 13.68 28.59 -24.08
CA THR A 81 13.82 27.16 -23.86
C THR A 81 14.05 26.87 -22.37
N ILE A 82 13.14 26.11 -21.76
CA ILE A 82 13.30 25.56 -20.43
C ILE A 82 14.43 24.52 -20.49
N ILE A 83 15.46 24.70 -19.67
CA ILE A 83 16.59 23.75 -19.58
C ILE A 83 16.11 22.52 -18.81
N LEU A 84 15.86 21.42 -19.50
CA LEU A 84 15.73 20.08 -18.89
C LEU A 84 17.13 19.55 -18.51
N PRO A 85 17.31 18.89 -17.35
CA PRO A 85 18.59 18.29 -16.99
C PRO A 85 18.94 17.13 -17.93
N LYS A 86 20.19 17.12 -18.41
CA LYS A 86 20.77 16.08 -19.27
C LYS A 86 20.89 14.77 -18.47
N VAL A 87 20.18 13.72 -18.88
CA VAL A 87 20.36 12.37 -18.35
C VAL A 87 21.67 11.81 -18.89
N ASN A 88 22.72 11.81 -18.06
CA ASN A 88 23.93 11.02 -18.31
C ASN A 88 24.44 10.47 -16.98
N ALA A 89 24.61 9.14 -16.95
CA ALA A 89 25.07 8.29 -15.87
C ALA A 89 24.12 8.15 -14.67
N ALA A 90 23.68 6.91 -14.43
CA ALA A 90 22.91 6.51 -13.26
C ALA A 90 23.54 7.10 -11.97
N PRO A 91 22.81 7.91 -11.19
CA PRO A 91 23.27 8.21 -9.85
C PRO A 91 23.16 6.90 -9.07
N GLN A 92 24.31 6.32 -8.74
CA GLN A 92 24.42 5.52 -7.53
C GLN A 92 23.80 6.38 -6.43
N LEU A 93 22.62 6.00 -5.93
CA LEU A 93 21.94 6.71 -4.84
C LEU A 93 22.84 6.63 -3.60
N SER A 94 23.76 7.58 -3.47
CA SER A 94 24.30 7.91 -2.17
C SER A 94 23.13 8.48 -1.39
N ASN A 95 22.74 7.80 -0.31
CA ASN A 95 21.82 8.28 0.72
C ASN A 95 22.37 9.59 1.32
N ALA A 96 22.22 10.70 0.60
CA ALA A 96 22.48 12.02 1.12
C ALA A 96 21.36 12.31 2.13
N ARG A 97 21.63 12.07 3.40
CA ARG A 97 20.77 12.45 4.53
C ARG A 97 20.46 13.95 4.41
N LEU A 98 19.24 14.28 4.02
CA LEU A 98 18.72 15.64 4.13
C LEU A 98 18.51 15.95 5.63
N THR A 99 19.53 16.53 6.25
CA THR A 99 19.50 17.12 7.60
C THR A 99 18.93 18.55 7.57
N GLY A 100 17.96 18.84 6.70
CA GLY A 100 17.25 20.11 6.69
C GLY A 100 15.93 19.99 7.43
N ILE A 101 15.87 20.46 8.68
CA ILE A 101 14.59 20.81 9.33
C ILE A 101 13.88 21.77 8.36
N LEU A 102 12.69 21.40 7.86
CA LEU A 102 11.94 22.36 7.04
C LEU A 102 11.51 23.51 7.95
N LEU A 103 11.47 24.74 7.41
CA LEU A 103 11.07 25.92 8.19
C LEU A 103 9.72 25.67 8.90
N ASN A 104 9.68 25.97 10.21
CA ASN A 104 8.55 25.79 11.16
C ASN A 104 8.30 24.38 11.73
N GLU A 105 9.25 23.46 11.67
CA GLU A 105 9.08 22.12 12.24
C GLU A 105 9.67 21.95 13.64
N THR A 106 8.99 21.13 14.46
CA THR A 106 9.55 20.64 15.73
C THR A 106 10.48 19.44 15.50
N GLU A 107 11.45 19.25 16.40
CA GLU A 107 12.33 18.07 16.38
C GLU A 107 11.51 16.76 16.50
N VAL A 108 10.40 16.82 17.23
CA VAL A 108 9.50 15.67 17.47
C VAL A 108 8.79 15.25 16.18
N GLU A 109 8.20 16.19 15.43
CA GLU A 109 7.57 15.91 14.14
C GLU A 109 8.58 15.29 13.15
N ASN A 110 9.79 15.86 13.10
CA ASN A 110 10.89 15.35 12.28
C ASN A 110 11.28 13.91 12.62
N ARG A 111 11.23 13.51 13.89
CA ARG A 111 11.55 12.15 14.32
C ARG A 111 10.55 11.13 13.79
N TYR A 112 9.26 11.45 13.80
CA TYR A 112 8.22 10.55 13.26
C TYR A 112 8.16 10.58 11.74
N LEU A 113 8.49 11.70 11.09
CA LEU A 113 8.66 11.75 9.64
C LEU A 113 9.79 10.79 9.19
N ARG A 114 10.94 10.82 9.88
CA ARG A 114 12.02 9.85 9.62
C ARG A 114 11.60 8.42 9.91
N TYR A 115 10.84 8.20 10.99
CA TYR A 115 10.29 6.87 11.28
C TYR A 115 9.40 6.39 10.14
N PHE A 116 8.54 7.25 9.59
CA PHE A 116 7.74 6.90 8.43
C PHE A 116 8.63 6.52 7.22
N GLN A 117 9.64 7.34 6.91
CA GLN A 117 10.57 7.11 5.78
C GLN A 117 11.45 5.85 5.93
N GLN A 118 11.77 5.45 7.16
CA GLN A 118 12.73 4.37 7.43
C GLN A 118 12.04 3.05 7.78
N GLU A 119 10.84 3.10 8.35
CA GLU A 119 10.20 1.93 8.96
C GLU A 119 8.82 1.70 8.35
N THR A 120 8.01 2.75 8.20
CA THR A 120 6.67 2.60 7.60
C THR A 120 6.78 2.31 6.10
N THR A 121 7.69 2.96 5.38
CA THR A 121 7.75 2.84 3.92
C THR A 121 8.56 1.66 3.40
N CYS A 122 9.42 1.07 4.22
CA CYS A 122 10.19 -0.14 3.87
C CYS A 122 9.28 -1.34 3.60
N GLY A 123 8.12 -1.41 4.27
CA GLY A 123 7.10 -2.41 3.95
C GLY A 123 6.55 -2.28 2.51
N PHE A 124 6.51 -1.07 1.94
CA PHE A 124 6.06 -0.85 0.55
C PHE A 124 7.12 -1.24 -0.48
N GLU A 125 8.36 -1.53 -0.08
CA GLU A 125 9.36 -2.11 -0.99
C GLU A 125 9.02 -3.55 -1.39
N SER A 126 8.03 -4.17 -0.74
CA SER A 126 7.44 -5.44 -1.19
C SER A 126 6.19 -5.27 -2.04
N THR A 127 5.59 -4.08 -1.96
CA THR A 127 4.29 -3.76 -2.55
C THR A 127 4.46 -2.85 -3.74
N TRP A 128 3.39 -2.76 -4.50
CA TRP A 128 3.39 -2.07 -5.77
C TRP A 128 3.21 -0.56 -5.63
N ASP A 129 2.75 -0.13 -4.46
CA ASP A 129 2.54 1.26 -4.08
C ASP A 129 3.85 1.99 -3.73
N TRP A 130 5.02 1.42 -4.05
CA TRP A 130 6.31 2.01 -3.69
C TRP A 130 6.45 3.44 -4.21
N THR A 131 6.10 3.69 -5.48
CA THR A 131 6.16 5.02 -6.08
C THR A 131 5.16 5.98 -5.45
N LEU A 132 3.97 5.52 -5.07
CA LEU A 132 2.99 6.32 -4.36
C LEU A 132 3.55 6.82 -3.03
N TRP A 133 4.04 5.91 -2.18
CA TRP A 133 4.44 6.26 -0.82
C TRP A 133 5.86 6.85 -0.74
N ASN A 134 6.85 6.21 -1.38
CA ASN A 134 8.26 6.60 -1.30
C ASN A 134 8.62 7.78 -2.20
N ARG A 135 7.79 8.11 -3.21
CA ARG A 135 8.02 9.27 -4.08
C ARG A 135 6.92 10.31 -3.91
N LEU A 136 5.68 10.01 -4.30
CA LEU A 136 4.63 11.05 -4.38
C LEU A 136 4.26 11.62 -3.01
N VAL A 137 3.99 10.76 -2.03
CA VAL A 137 3.59 11.20 -0.68
C VAL A 137 4.76 11.86 0.06
N LEU A 138 5.98 11.32 -0.05
CA LEU A 138 7.16 11.97 0.56
C LEU A 138 7.46 13.33 -0.07
N GLN A 139 7.44 13.46 -1.40
CA GLN A 139 7.59 14.75 -2.08
C GLN A 139 6.45 15.71 -1.70
N GLY A 140 5.22 15.22 -1.63
CA GLY A 140 4.05 15.96 -1.18
C GLY A 140 4.21 16.48 0.25
N SER A 141 4.80 15.70 1.15
CA SER A 141 5.04 16.12 2.54
C SER A 141 5.95 17.34 2.64
N HIS A 142 6.88 17.53 1.69
CA HIS A 142 7.75 18.70 1.68
C HIS A 142 7.04 19.99 1.25
N HIS A 143 5.98 19.89 0.45
CA HIS A 143 5.31 21.05 -0.15
C HIS A 143 3.96 21.36 0.51
N GLU A 144 3.23 20.33 0.94
CA GLU A 144 1.87 20.43 1.46
C GLU A 144 1.81 20.14 2.96
N PRO A 145 1.38 21.11 3.79
CA PRO A 145 1.33 20.95 5.25
C PRO A 145 0.43 19.78 5.69
N PHE A 146 -0.69 19.54 5.01
CA PHE A 146 -1.62 18.48 5.41
C PHE A 146 -1.03 17.09 5.16
N ILE A 147 -0.33 16.89 4.03
CA ILE A 147 0.36 15.63 3.71
C ILE A 147 1.41 15.36 4.77
N ARG A 148 2.18 16.40 5.14
CA ARG A 148 3.19 16.30 6.20
C ARG A 148 2.61 15.86 7.53
N TYR A 149 1.56 16.55 8.00
CA TYR A 149 0.94 16.22 9.28
C TYR A 149 0.36 14.80 9.29
N ALA A 150 -0.24 14.36 8.18
CA ALA A 150 -0.74 13.00 8.06
C ALA A 150 0.38 11.96 8.09
N VAL A 151 1.47 12.18 7.35
CA VAL A 151 2.63 11.27 7.33
C VAL A 151 3.28 11.17 8.72
N VAL A 152 3.43 12.29 9.41
CA VAL A 152 3.93 12.33 10.80
C VAL A 152 2.98 11.58 11.74
N ALA A 153 1.67 11.75 11.58
CA ALA A 153 0.67 11.04 12.36
C ALA A 153 0.75 9.52 12.14
N ILE A 154 0.87 9.08 10.89
CA ILE A 154 1.02 7.67 10.52
C ILE A 154 2.31 7.10 11.11
N GLY A 155 3.44 7.81 10.98
CA GLY A 155 4.72 7.38 11.56
C GLY A 155 4.66 7.23 13.09
N ALA A 156 3.97 8.15 13.79
CA ALA A 156 3.75 8.04 15.23
C ALA A 156 2.84 6.87 15.60
N LEU A 157 1.77 6.64 14.83
CA LEU A 157 0.85 5.52 15.04
C LEU A 157 1.55 4.17 14.82
N HIS A 158 2.35 4.02 13.76
CA HIS A 158 3.09 2.78 13.49
C HIS A 158 4.09 2.49 14.60
N LYS A 159 4.77 3.52 15.10
CA LYS A 159 5.66 3.38 16.25
C LYS A 159 4.92 2.93 17.50
N SER A 160 3.72 3.45 17.76
CA SER A 160 2.86 2.97 18.84
C SER A 160 2.53 1.48 18.65
N LEU A 161 2.06 1.09 17.47
CA LEU A 161 1.61 -0.29 17.19
C LEU A 161 2.75 -1.29 17.30
N ARG A 162 3.95 -0.96 16.80
CA ARG A 162 5.14 -1.82 16.94
C ARG A 162 5.56 -2.02 18.40
N MET A 163 5.33 -1.05 19.27
CA MET A 163 5.60 -1.18 20.70
C MET A 163 4.56 -2.04 21.44
N SER A 164 3.39 -2.28 20.85
CA SER A 164 2.28 -3.00 21.50
C SER A 164 2.27 -4.52 21.25
N SER A 165 3.29 -5.10 20.60
CA SER A 165 3.37 -6.50 20.14
C SER A 165 2.30 -6.86 19.08
N PRO A 166 2.67 -7.35 17.88
CA PRO A 166 1.72 -7.79 16.87
C PRO A 166 1.04 -9.14 17.17
N THR A 167 1.64 -9.98 18.02
CA THR A 167 1.27 -11.40 18.18
C THR A 167 0.37 -11.71 19.37
N GLY A 168 -0.04 -10.71 20.15
CA GLY A 168 -0.83 -10.95 21.36
C GLY A 168 -0.08 -11.72 22.47
N GLU A 169 1.19 -12.08 22.24
CA GLU A 169 2.06 -12.57 23.31
C GLU A 169 2.54 -11.38 24.14
N GLU A 170 2.05 -11.38 25.37
CA GLU A 170 2.26 -10.42 26.43
C GLU A 170 3.75 -10.27 26.81
N SER A 171 4.54 -9.55 26.02
CA SER A 171 5.82 -9.03 26.49
C SER A 171 5.57 -7.76 27.32
N TYR A 172 5.05 -7.96 28.54
CA TYR A 172 4.85 -6.89 29.52
C TYR A 172 6.17 -6.34 30.03
N THR A 173 6.76 -5.40 29.31
CA THR A 173 7.62 -4.42 29.95
C THR A 173 6.74 -3.29 30.48
N LYS A 174 6.81 -3.00 31.80
CA LYS A 174 6.02 -1.95 32.49
C LYS A 174 6.12 -0.57 31.82
N THR A 175 7.13 -0.36 30.97
CA THR A 175 7.43 0.89 30.27
C THR A 175 6.86 0.96 28.84
N ALA A 176 6.57 -0.17 28.18
CA ALA A 176 6.15 -0.16 26.77
C ALA A 176 4.74 0.39 26.57
N GLN A 177 3.80 0.05 27.46
CA GLN A 177 2.40 0.46 27.33
C GLN A 177 2.18 1.98 27.53
N PRO A 178 2.82 2.64 28.52
CA PRO A 178 2.79 4.11 28.62
C PRO A 178 3.43 4.81 27.41
N MET A 179 4.53 4.28 26.86
CA MET A 179 5.21 4.86 25.70
C MET A 179 4.38 4.72 24.41
N ALA A 180 3.77 3.55 24.19
CA ALA A 180 2.85 3.34 23.08
C ALA A 180 1.69 4.35 23.12
N LYS A 181 1.10 4.57 24.31
CA LYS A 181 0.05 5.58 24.50
C LYS A 181 0.51 6.99 24.10
N ILE A 182 1.71 7.42 24.51
CA ILE A 182 2.25 8.75 24.14
C ILE A 182 2.38 8.88 22.62
N HIS A 183 2.89 7.85 21.94
CA HIS A 183 3.00 7.85 20.48
C HIS A 183 1.62 7.93 19.81
N ARG A 184 0.62 7.20 20.35
CA ARG A 184 -0.76 7.22 19.86
C ARG A 184 -1.45 8.57 20.07
N ASP A 185 -1.31 9.17 21.24
CA ASP A 185 -1.90 10.49 21.56
C ASP A 185 -1.31 11.58 20.65
N PHE A 186 0.01 11.53 20.42
CA PHE A 186 0.66 12.41 19.45
C PHE A 186 0.18 12.16 18.01
N ALA A 187 -0.05 10.89 17.63
CA ALA A 187 -0.58 10.55 16.32
C ALA A 187 -1.95 11.19 16.09
N TYR A 188 -2.87 11.11 17.06
CA TYR A 188 -4.19 11.76 16.94
C TYR A 188 -4.11 13.28 16.87
N LEU A 189 -3.22 13.90 17.64
CA LEU A 189 -2.99 15.36 17.57
C LEU A 189 -2.58 15.78 16.15
N MET A 190 -1.62 15.06 15.56
CA MET A 190 -1.13 15.37 14.22
C MET A 190 -2.15 15.04 13.14
N TYR A 191 -2.93 13.96 13.31
CA TYR A 191 -4.04 13.63 12.42
C TYR A 191 -5.11 14.73 12.42
N GLY A 192 -5.49 15.25 13.58
CA GLY A 192 -6.42 16.39 13.68
C GLY A 192 -5.90 17.64 12.96
N LYS A 193 -4.61 17.96 13.10
CA LYS A 193 -3.98 19.05 12.32
C LYS A 193 -4.02 18.78 10.82
N ALA A 194 -3.80 17.54 10.39
CA ALA A 194 -3.83 17.15 8.99
C ALA A 194 -5.23 17.37 8.39
N VAL A 195 -6.28 16.87 9.04
CA VAL A 195 -7.68 17.03 8.59
C VAL A 195 -8.05 18.51 8.44
N ASN A 196 -7.70 19.35 9.43
CA ASN A 196 -7.96 20.79 9.37
C ASN A 196 -7.27 21.46 8.16
N LYS A 197 -6.03 21.06 7.85
CA LYS A 197 -5.28 21.61 6.70
C LYS A 197 -5.70 21.02 5.36
N MET A 198 -6.22 19.79 5.33
CA MET A 198 -6.77 19.16 4.12
C MET A 198 -7.90 20.02 3.56
N GLN A 199 -8.81 20.50 4.41
CA GLN A 199 -9.96 21.29 3.97
C GLN A 199 -9.52 22.55 3.21
N SER A 200 -8.62 23.35 3.79
CA SER A 200 -8.11 24.55 3.13
C SER A 200 -7.33 24.26 1.84
N ALA A 201 -6.56 23.17 1.81
CA ALA A 201 -5.82 22.78 0.60
C ALA A 201 -6.75 22.31 -0.53
N ILE A 202 -7.84 21.60 -0.20
CA ILE A 202 -8.84 21.16 -1.17
C ILE A 202 -9.60 22.36 -1.73
N GLU A 203 -10.00 23.31 -0.89
CA GLU A 203 -10.69 24.55 -1.31
C GLU A 203 -9.79 25.44 -2.19
N ALA A 204 -8.48 25.47 -1.93
CA ALA A 204 -7.52 26.23 -2.72
C ALA A 204 -7.09 25.52 -4.03
N SER A 205 -7.33 24.22 -4.15
CA SER A 205 -6.91 23.40 -5.29
C SER A 205 -7.89 23.51 -6.45
N SER A 206 -7.39 23.68 -7.67
CA SER A 206 -8.21 23.67 -8.88
C SER A 206 -8.56 22.27 -9.40
N GLY A 207 -7.96 21.21 -8.84
CA GLY A 207 -8.11 19.83 -9.30
C GLY A 207 -8.27 18.80 -8.17
N PRO A 208 -8.58 17.54 -8.51
CA PRO A 208 -8.93 16.50 -7.54
C PRO A 208 -7.74 15.95 -6.75
N ARG A 209 -6.51 16.22 -7.18
CA ARG A 209 -5.28 15.60 -6.65
C ARG A 209 -5.16 15.68 -5.13
N HIS A 210 -5.36 16.87 -4.55
CA HIS A 210 -5.26 17.07 -3.10
C HIS A 210 -6.32 16.28 -2.34
N ALA A 211 -7.56 16.24 -2.84
CA ALA A 211 -8.64 15.48 -2.23
C ALA A 211 -8.37 13.96 -2.30
N LEU A 212 -7.83 13.47 -3.42
CA LEU A 212 -7.47 12.06 -3.60
C LEU A 212 -6.34 11.64 -2.64
N ILE A 213 -5.27 12.44 -2.53
CA ILE A 213 -4.18 12.17 -1.57
C ILE A 213 -4.69 12.25 -0.13
N ALA A 214 -5.55 13.24 0.19
CA ALA A 214 -6.16 13.34 1.51
C ALA A 214 -6.98 12.08 1.85
N CYS A 215 -7.78 11.58 0.91
CA CYS A 215 -8.52 10.32 1.08
C CYS A 215 -7.55 9.15 1.34
N LEU A 216 -6.50 8.96 0.54
CA LEU A 216 -5.52 7.88 0.74
C LEU A 216 -4.86 7.93 2.14
N LEU A 217 -4.49 9.11 2.61
CA LEU A 217 -3.88 9.30 3.92
C LEU A 217 -4.86 9.05 5.07
N ILE A 218 -6.12 9.47 4.93
CA ILE A 218 -7.18 9.19 5.90
C ILE A 218 -7.47 7.68 5.95
N ILE A 219 -7.61 7.03 4.79
CA ILE A 219 -7.81 5.58 4.71
C ILE A 219 -6.68 4.86 5.47
N CYS A 220 -5.42 5.23 5.19
CA CYS A 220 -4.26 4.64 5.87
C CYS A 220 -4.34 4.81 7.39
N PHE A 221 -4.61 6.04 7.87
CA PHE A 221 -4.66 6.32 9.31
C PHE A 221 -5.83 5.60 10.01
N GLU A 222 -7.06 5.76 9.50
CA GLU A 222 -8.27 5.17 10.08
C GLU A 222 -8.21 3.64 10.09
N THR A 223 -7.62 3.04 9.06
CA THR A 223 -7.40 1.60 8.99
C THR A 223 -6.49 1.09 10.11
N HIS A 224 -5.37 1.77 10.35
CA HIS A 224 -4.43 1.39 11.42
C HIS A 224 -4.99 1.63 12.82
N VAL A 225 -5.89 2.60 12.98
CA VAL A 225 -6.64 2.82 14.22
C VAL A 225 -7.70 1.73 14.45
N GLY A 226 -8.16 1.07 13.39
CA GLY A 226 -9.23 0.07 13.41
C GLY A 226 -10.60 0.60 12.98
N ASN A 227 -10.70 1.87 12.56
CA ASN A 227 -11.93 2.52 12.08
C ASN A 227 -12.19 2.20 10.60
N ARG A 228 -12.36 0.92 10.29
CA ARG A 228 -12.51 0.41 8.90
C ARG A 228 -13.67 1.03 8.13
N TYR A 229 -14.78 1.37 8.81
CA TYR A 229 -15.94 1.99 8.16
C TYR A 229 -15.65 3.40 7.66
N ARG A 230 -14.95 4.22 8.46
CA ARG A 230 -14.50 5.55 8.01
C ARG A 230 -13.54 5.42 6.85
N ALA A 231 -12.59 4.47 6.93
CA ALA A 231 -11.69 4.18 5.82
C ALA A 231 -12.45 3.80 4.54
N ALA A 232 -13.41 2.87 4.61
CA ALA A 232 -14.25 2.48 3.47
C ALA A 232 -15.06 3.67 2.91
N THR A 233 -15.65 4.50 3.77
CA THR A 233 -16.35 5.73 3.36
C THR A 233 -15.43 6.68 2.60
N HIS A 234 -14.20 6.91 3.08
CA HIS A 234 -13.23 7.76 2.37
C HIS A 234 -12.74 7.13 1.06
N ALA A 235 -12.65 5.81 0.99
CA ALA A 235 -12.33 5.11 -0.26
C ALA A 235 -13.45 5.30 -1.30
N LEU A 236 -14.72 5.20 -0.89
CA LEU A 236 -15.89 5.48 -1.75
C LEU A 236 -15.91 6.94 -2.22
N TYR A 237 -15.69 7.91 -1.34
CA TYR A 237 -15.63 9.32 -1.73
C TYR A 237 -14.49 9.60 -2.70
N GLY A 238 -13.30 9.04 -2.45
CA GLY A 238 -12.16 9.18 -3.36
C GLY A 238 -12.42 8.56 -4.73
N LEU A 239 -13.07 7.39 -4.79
CA LEU A 239 -13.52 6.79 -6.05
C LEU A 239 -14.51 7.68 -6.80
N GLN A 240 -15.48 8.27 -6.10
CA GLN A 240 -16.45 9.17 -6.70
C GLN A 240 -15.77 10.42 -7.29
N ILE A 241 -14.84 11.03 -6.56
CA ILE A 241 -14.06 12.18 -7.02
C ILE A 241 -13.26 11.81 -8.28
N LEU A 242 -12.58 10.66 -8.25
CA LEU A 242 -11.80 10.17 -9.38
C LEU A 242 -12.67 9.93 -10.61
N GLN A 243 -13.81 9.26 -10.45
CA GLN A 243 -14.75 8.98 -11.55
C GLN A 243 -15.30 10.27 -12.17
N GLN A 244 -15.74 11.22 -11.34
CA GLN A 244 -16.24 12.51 -11.83
C GLN A 244 -15.19 13.26 -12.66
N TRP A 245 -13.94 13.25 -12.19
CA TRP A 245 -12.84 13.87 -12.92
C TRP A 245 -12.50 13.14 -14.22
N VAL A 246 -12.43 11.80 -14.23
CA VAL A 246 -12.17 11.01 -15.44
C VAL A 246 -13.27 11.25 -16.49
N VAL A 247 -14.54 11.26 -16.08
CA VAL A 247 -15.67 11.52 -17.00
C VAL A 247 -15.58 12.93 -17.59
N ARG A 248 -15.33 13.96 -16.76
CA ARG A 248 -15.15 15.34 -17.26
C ARG A 248 -13.98 15.42 -18.25
N ASN A 249 -12.85 14.80 -17.94
CA ASN A 249 -11.67 14.85 -18.79
C ASN A 249 -11.90 14.13 -20.14
N LYS A 250 -12.59 12.98 -20.14
CA LYS A 250 -12.98 12.27 -21.38
C LYS A 250 -13.89 13.12 -22.29
N LEU A 251 -14.76 13.94 -21.71
CA LEU A 251 -15.61 14.87 -22.47
C LEU A 251 -14.80 16.00 -23.10
N GLU A 252 -13.77 16.48 -22.42
CA GLU A 252 -12.90 17.57 -22.89
C GLU A 252 -11.84 17.09 -23.89
N HIS A 253 -11.37 15.85 -23.75
CA HIS A 253 -10.31 15.23 -24.56
C HIS A 253 -10.68 13.78 -24.93
N PRO A 254 -11.42 13.56 -26.04
CA PRO A 254 -11.90 12.24 -26.45
C PRO A 254 -10.82 11.29 -27.00
N GLU A 255 -9.54 11.46 -26.64
CA GLU A 255 -8.46 10.58 -27.10
C GLU A 255 -8.40 9.24 -26.34
N LYS A 256 -7.59 8.32 -26.89
CA LYS A 256 -7.63 6.86 -26.66
C LYS A 256 -7.81 6.45 -25.20
N PRO A 257 -8.65 5.44 -24.93
CA PRO A 257 -8.75 4.85 -23.60
C PRO A 257 -7.39 4.28 -23.17
N SER A 258 -6.99 4.62 -21.95
CA SER A 258 -5.77 4.12 -21.30
C SER A 258 -6.15 3.48 -19.97
N VAL A 259 -5.41 2.43 -19.59
CA VAL A 259 -5.49 1.82 -18.25
C VAL A 259 -5.05 2.83 -17.17
N GLN A 260 -4.26 3.82 -17.57
CA GLN A 260 -3.59 4.82 -16.73
C GLN A 260 -4.40 6.12 -16.61
N SER A 261 -3.83 7.13 -15.95
CA SER A 261 -4.46 8.43 -15.78
C SER A 261 -4.73 9.09 -17.14
N PRO A 262 -5.92 9.69 -17.35
CA PRO A 262 -6.21 10.45 -18.56
C PRO A 262 -5.38 11.76 -18.63
N SER A 263 -4.85 12.24 -17.49
CA SER A 263 -3.91 13.36 -17.46
C SER A 263 -2.93 13.18 -16.29
N PRO A 264 -1.80 12.46 -16.50
CA PRO A 264 -0.79 12.18 -15.49
C PRO A 264 -0.17 13.42 -14.83
N ALA A 265 -0.20 14.58 -15.52
CA ALA A 265 0.26 15.85 -14.99
C ALA A 265 -0.67 16.47 -13.92
N VAL A 266 -1.94 16.02 -13.87
CA VAL A 266 -2.95 16.52 -12.93
C VAL A 266 -3.19 15.51 -11.82
N VAL A 267 -3.36 14.23 -12.18
CA VAL A 267 -3.46 13.11 -11.25
C VAL A 267 -2.51 12.03 -11.74
N GLU A 268 -1.53 11.66 -10.94
CA GLU A 268 -0.54 10.67 -11.28
C GLU A 268 -1.13 9.26 -11.41
N ASP A 269 -0.54 8.41 -12.25
CA ASP A 269 -1.01 7.04 -12.52
C ASP A 269 -1.08 6.20 -11.25
N GLU A 270 -0.12 6.39 -10.34
CA GLU A 270 -0.08 5.71 -9.04
C GLU A 270 -1.31 6.00 -8.18
N ILE A 271 -1.87 7.21 -8.25
CA ILE A 271 -3.08 7.56 -7.50
C ILE A 271 -4.28 6.85 -8.13
N VAL A 272 -4.38 6.85 -9.46
CA VAL A 272 -5.46 6.15 -10.17
C VAL A 272 -5.42 4.65 -9.88
N GLU A 273 -4.24 4.04 -9.94
CA GLU A 273 -4.02 2.63 -9.65
C GLU A 273 -4.38 2.29 -8.19
N ALA A 274 -3.96 3.11 -7.23
CA ALA A 274 -4.31 2.96 -5.82
C ALA A 274 -5.84 2.93 -5.60
N PHE A 275 -6.58 3.82 -6.28
CA PHE A 275 -8.04 3.81 -6.19
C PHE A 275 -8.67 2.63 -6.91
N LYS A 276 -8.14 2.18 -8.06
CA LYS A 276 -8.60 0.93 -8.70
C LYS A 276 -8.40 -0.28 -7.79
N ASN A 277 -7.33 -0.34 -7.00
CA ASN A 277 -7.10 -1.40 -6.02
C ASN A 277 -8.05 -1.28 -4.81
N LEU A 278 -8.29 -0.05 -4.32
CA LEU A 278 -9.30 0.19 -3.28
C LEU A 278 -10.70 -0.21 -3.74
N ASP A 279 -11.03 -0.02 -5.01
CA ASP A 279 -12.30 -0.43 -5.60
C ASP A 279 -12.54 -1.94 -5.43
N ILE A 280 -11.55 -2.74 -5.84
CA ILE A 280 -11.56 -4.20 -5.67
C ILE A 280 -11.75 -4.55 -4.20
N GLN A 281 -10.95 -3.94 -3.33
CA GLN A 281 -11.02 -4.23 -1.90
C GLN A 281 -12.41 -3.93 -1.34
N ILE A 282 -13.05 -2.80 -1.70
CA ILE A 282 -14.34 -2.37 -1.10
C ILE A 282 -15.39 -3.45 -1.34
N SER A 283 -15.42 -3.99 -2.57
CA SER A 283 -16.31 -5.08 -2.93
C SER A 283 -16.07 -6.37 -2.15
N THR A 284 -14.92 -6.53 -1.49
CA THR A 284 -14.65 -7.70 -0.65
C THR A 284 -15.14 -7.56 0.80
N VAL A 285 -15.28 -6.33 1.32
CA VAL A 285 -15.53 -6.10 2.77
C VAL A 285 -16.94 -5.62 3.10
N SER A 286 -17.43 -4.63 2.35
CA SER A 286 -18.72 -3.99 2.53
C SER A 286 -18.87 -2.98 1.39
N ASP A 287 -19.84 -3.22 0.52
CA ASP A 287 -20.07 -2.37 -0.65
C ASP A 287 -21.49 -1.82 -0.62
N GLY A 288 -21.59 -0.50 -0.47
CA GLY A 288 -22.87 0.21 -0.46
C GLY A 288 -23.30 0.70 -1.84
N ARG A 289 -22.63 0.29 -2.92
CA ARG A 289 -22.94 0.79 -4.27
C ARG A 289 -24.16 0.10 -4.86
N THR A 290 -24.82 0.82 -5.77
CA THR A 290 -26.04 0.33 -6.41
C THR A 290 -25.72 -0.71 -7.49
N LEU A 291 -26.68 -1.61 -7.75
CA LEU A 291 -26.62 -2.59 -8.84
C LEU A 291 -26.27 -1.92 -10.19
N GLU A 292 -26.84 -0.75 -10.47
CA GLU A 292 -26.56 0.01 -11.69
C GLU A 292 -25.10 0.47 -11.78
N THR A 293 -24.53 0.89 -10.64
CA THR A 293 -23.11 1.24 -10.57
C THR A 293 -22.25 0.02 -10.88
N HIS A 294 -22.55 -1.14 -10.30
CA HIS A 294 -21.83 -2.37 -10.57
C HIS A 294 -21.89 -2.80 -12.04
N ARG A 295 -23.08 -2.74 -12.66
CA ARG A 295 -23.25 -3.04 -14.09
C ARG A 295 -22.43 -2.13 -15.00
N ARG A 296 -22.35 -0.85 -14.68
CA ARG A 296 -21.49 0.07 -15.42
C ARG A 296 -20.00 -0.27 -15.26
N LEU A 297 -19.56 -0.54 -14.04
CA LEU A 297 -18.14 -0.76 -13.73
C LEU A 297 -17.63 -2.13 -14.21
N MET A 298 -18.48 -3.15 -14.29
CA MET A 298 -18.12 -4.44 -14.90
C MET A 298 -17.95 -4.37 -16.42
N GLU A 299 -18.47 -3.33 -17.09
CA GLU A 299 -18.24 -3.09 -18.53
C GLU A 299 -17.09 -2.12 -18.81
N GLU A 300 -16.68 -1.36 -17.79
CA GLU A 300 -15.52 -0.46 -17.88
C GLU A 300 -14.27 -1.25 -18.26
N ASP A 301 -13.47 -0.67 -19.16
CA ASP A 301 -12.20 -1.22 -19.65
C ASP A 301 -12.29 -2.61 -20.31
N SER A 302 -13.48 -3.10 -20.69
CA SER A 302 -13.71 -4.40 -21.36
C SER A 302 -12.83 -4.60 -22.60
N HIS A 303 -12.82 -3.61 -23.49
CA HIS A 303 -11.99 -3.59 -24.70
C HIS A 303 -10.48 -3.71 -24.43
N LEU A 304 -10.00 -3.32 -23.24
CA LEU A 304 -8.57 -3.47 -22.90
C LEU A 304 -8.24 -4.93 -22.58
N VAL A 305 -9.18 -5.68 -22.00
CA VAL A 305 -9.02 -7.12 -21.75
C VAL A 305 -8.94 -7.91 -23.06
N GLU A 306 -9.65 -7.48 -24.10
CA GLU A 306 -9.56 -8.07 -25.45
C GLU A 306 -8.15 -7.96 -26.05
N TRP A 307 -7.38 -6.95 -25.63
CA TRP A 307 -6.01 -6.71 -26.08
C TRP A 307 -4.97 -7.35 -25.16
N MET A 308 -5.38 -8.24 -24.26
CA MET A 308 -4.47 -8.97 -23.40
C MET A 308 -3.53 -9.86 -24.24
N PRO A 309 -2.21 -9.74 -24.07
CA PRO A 309 -1.27 -10.53 -24.84
C PRO A 309 -1.36 -12.01 -24.46
N GLU A 310 -0.99 -12.89 -25.39
CA GLU A 310 -0.96 -14.34 -25.14
C GLU A 310 0.09 -14.75 -24.09
N ARG A 311 1.08 -13.89 -23.82
CA ARG A 311 2.13 -14.07 -22.82
C ARG A 311 2.54 -12.71 -22.27
N PHE A 312 2.79 -12.64 -20.96
CA PHE A 312 3.33 -11.43 -20.34
C PHE A 312 4.87 -11.42 -20.35
N GLU A 313 5.46 -10.27 -20.66
CA GLU A 313 6.92 -10.10 -20.66
C GLU A 313 7.46 -9.84 -19.25
N HIS A 314 6.71 -9.09 -18.45
CA HIS A 314 7.12 -8.62 -17.13
C HIS A 314 5.96 -8.66 -16.12
N LEU A 315 6.29 -8.82 -14.84
CA LEU A 315 5.30 -8.94 -13.76
C LEU A 315 4.37 -7.72 -13.63
N ASN A 316 4.87 -6.52 -13.95
CA ASN A 316 4.06 -5.30 -13.96
C ASN A 316 2.94 -5.38 -15.00
N GLN A 317 3.23 -5.89 -16.19
CA GLN A 317 2.23 -6.04 -17.26
C GLN A 317 1.17 -7.07 -16.84
N ALA A 318 1.60 -8.23 -16.33
CA ALA A 318 0.68 -9.25 -15.83
C ALA A 318 -0.26 -8.68 -14.76
N ARG A 319 0.29 -7.89 -13.81
CA ARG A 319 -0.51 -7.24 -12.78
C ARG A 319 -1.49 -6.20 -13.33
N SER A 320 -1.09 -5.34 -14.25
CA SER A 320 -1.99 -4.33 -14.82
C SER A 320 -3.23 -4.98 -15.44
N TYR A 321 -3.04 -6.04 -16.22
CA TYR A 321 -4.16 -6.82 -16.78
C TYR A 321 -4.93 -7.58 -15.69
N TRP A 322 -4.24 -8.10 -14.67
CA TRP A 322 -4.90 -8.79 -13.56
C TRP A 322 -5.87 -7.86 -12.82
N ASN A 323 -5.44 -6.62 -12.52
CA ASN A 323 -6.27 -5.64 -11.85
C ASN A 323 -7.53 -5.28 -12.68
N LEU A 324 -7.41 -5.22 -14.01
CA LEU A 324 -8.58 -5.03 -14.89
C LEU A 324 -9.57 -6.19 -14.77
N VAL A 325 -9.08 -7.43 -14.95
CA VAL A 325 -9.90 -8.65 -14.90
C VAL A 325 -10.54 -8.81 -13.52
N MET A 326 -9.76 -8.64 -12.45
CA MET A 326 -10.22 -8.80 -11.07
C MET A 326 -11.27 -7.77 -10.70
N ARG A 327 -11.05 -6.48 -11.03
CA ARG A 327 -12.02 -5.41 -10.75
C ARG A 327 -13.36 -5.65 -11.45
N ARG A 328 -13.33 -5.99 -12.74
CA ARG A 328 -14.54 -6.32 -13.51
C ARG A 328 -15.27 -7.53 -12.91
N THR A 329 -14.52 -8.56 -12.54
CA THR A 329 -15.04 -9.77 -11.90
C THR A 329 -15.70 -9.46 -10.55
N CYS A 330 -15.07 -8.65 -9.70
CA CYS A 330 -15.65 -8.24 -8.42
C CYS A 330 -16.97 -7.48 -8.59
N HIS A 331 -17.06 -6.59 -9.57
CA HIS A 331 -18.32 -5.90 -9.85
C HIS A 331 -19.40 -6.84 -10.40
N PHE A 332 -19.05 -7.80 -11.25
CA PHE A 332 -19.98 -8.86 -11.66
C PHE A 332 -20.50 -9.66 -10.47
N ILE A 333 -19.61 -10.15 -9.59
CA ILE A 333 -20.01 -10.90 -8.38
C ILE A 333 -20.92 -10.04 -7.50
N ALA A 334 -20.65 -8.74 -7.36
CA ALA A 334 -21.52 -7.86 -6.59
C ALA A 334 -22.93 -7.71 -7.19
N THR A 335 -23.12 -7.92 -8.49
CA THR A 335 -24.46 -7.93 -9.09
C THR A 335 -25.30 -9.15 -8.67
N THR A 336 -24.68 -10.20 -8.14
CA THR A 336 -25.37 -11.46 -7.81
C THR A 336 -25.89 -11.51 -6.37
N TRP A 337 -25.56 -10.52 -5.52
CA TRP A 337 -25.83 -10.53 -4.08
C TRP A 337 -27.30 -10.66 -3.69
N SER A 338 -28.20 -10.03 -4.44
CA SER A 338 -29.65 -10.11 -4.19
C SER A 338 -30.20 -11.55 -4.29
N GLN A 339 -29.42 -12.46 -4.88
CA GLN A 339 -29.78 -13.86 -5.07
C GLN A 339 -29.04 -14.80 -4.10
N THR A 340 -28.30 -14.25 -3.13
CA THR A 340 -27.46 -15.02 -2.20
C THR A 340 -28.16 -15.46 -0.92
N GLU A 341 -27.70 -16.60 -0.40
CA GLU A 341 -28.20 -17.25 0.81
C GLU A 341 -27.94 -16.44 2.07
N CYS A 342 -26.76 -15.82 2.18
CA CYS A 342 -26.46 -15.00 3.35
C CYS A 342 -27.46 -13.85 3.50
N ALA A 343 -27.97 -13.30 2.39
CA ALA A 343 -28.97 -12.24 2.40
C ALA A 343 -30.36 -12.77 2.78
N SER A 344 -30.78 -13.94 2.25
CA SER A 344 -32.09 -14.52 2.53
C SER A 344 -32.19 -15.20 3.90
N LEU A 345 -31.08 -15.69 4.45
CA LEU A 345 -30.96 -16.35 5.75
C LEU A 345 -30.45 -15.41 6.86
N ALA A 346 -30.27 -14.12 6.55
CA ALA A 346 -29.88 -13.13 7.54
C ALA A 346 -30.97 -13.01 8.61
N ARG A 347 -30.56 -13.09 9.88
CA ARG A 347 -31.42 -12.91 11.04
C ARG A 347 -30.85 -11.78 11.90
N GLU A 348 -31.71 -10.98 12.54
CA GLU A 348 -31.23 -10.04 13.56
C GLU A 348 -30.45 -10.79 14.65
N PHE A 349 -29.33 -10.21 15.08
CA PHE A 349 -28.58 -10.71 16.22
C PHE A 349 -29.45 -10.67 17.48
N GLU A 350 -29.39 -11.74 18.27
CA GLU A 350 -30.07 -11.79 19.57
C GLU A 350 -29.51 -10.74 20.52
N THR A 351 -28.19 -10.54 20.46
CA THR A 351 -27.48 -9.52 21.25
C THR A 351 -27.04 -8.35 20.38
N LYS A 352 -27.48 -7.14 20.73
CA LYS A 352 -27.04 -5.91 20.06
C LYS A 352 -25.84 -5.33 20.79
N ILE A 353 -24.73 -5.13 20.08
CA ILE A 353 -23.57 -4.42 20.60
C ILE A 353 -23.79 -2.92 20.37
N PRO A 354 -23.86 -2.07 21.43
CA PRO A 354 -24.05 -0.63 21.25
C PRO A 354 -22.95 0.01 20.40
N GLY A 355 -23.34 0.80 19.40
CA GLY A 355 -22.39 1.47 18.48
C GLY A 355 -21.67 0.53 17.51
N SER A 356 -22.06 -0.75 17.45
CA SER A 356 -21.55 -1.67 16.45
C SER A 356 -22.14 -1.41 15.07
N VAL A 357 -21.39 -1.80 14.06
CA VAL A 357 -21.86 -1.82 12.67
C VAL A 357 -22.02 -3.28 12.28
N ILE A 358 -23.22 -3.60 11.81
CA ILE A 358 -23.58 -4.91 11.27
C ILE A 358 -23.12 -4.95 9.82
N VAL A 359 -22.36 -6.00 9.48
CA VAL A 359 -21.99 -6.33 8.11
C VAL A 359 -22.65 -7.66 7.78
N THR A 360 -23.60 -7.62 6.85
CA THR A 360 -24.23 -8.81 6.28
C THR A 360 -23.29 -9.38 5.23
N MET A 361 -23.04 -10.69 5.27
CA MET A 361 -22.15 -11.33 4.31
C MET A 361 -22.75 -11.38 2.90
N GLY A 362 -24.08 -11.33 2.79
CA GLY A 362 -24.83 -11.22 1.54
C GLY A 362 -24.30 -10.15 0.59
N ASP A 363 -23.69 -9.10 1.14
CA ASP A 363 -23.10 -7.97 0.41
C ASP A 363 -21.58 -8.12 0.19
N THR A 364 -21.07 -9.36 0.11
CA THR A 364 -19.64 -9.64 -0.07
C THR A 364 -19.40 -10.79 -1.03
N ILE A 365 -18.17 -10.93 -1.53
CA ILE A 365 -17.75 -11.98 -2.47
C ILE A 365 -17.71 -13.41 -1.86
N HIS A 366 -18.06 -13.56 -0.57
CA HIS A 366 -17.93 -14.82 0.16
C HIS A 366 -19.28 -15.55 0.35
N THR A 367 -20.18 -15.41 -0.62
CA THR A 367 -21.59 -15.87 -0.55
C THR A 367 -21.91 -16.97 -1.54
N THR A 368 -23.01 -17.70 -1.30
CA THR A 368 -23.52 -18.78 -2.16
C THR A 368 -24.94 -18.43 -2.60
N SER A 369 -25.31 -18.71 -3.85
CA SER A 369 -26.61 -18.33 -4.41
C SER A 369 -27.69 -19.37 -4.13
N TRP A 370 -28.92 -18.93 -3.85
CA TRP A 370 -30.06 -19.82 -3.61
C TRP A 370 -30.60 -20.41 -4.93
N LYS A 371 -30.51 -19.61 -5.99
CA LYS A 371 -30.97 -19.95 -7.33
C LYS A 371 -29.96 -19.44 -8.35
N VAL A 372 -29.83 -20.17 -9.45
CA VAL A 372 -29.02 -19.78 -10.60
C VAL A 372 -29.93 -19.55 -11.78
N GLU A 373 -29.98 -18.31 -12.26
CA GLU A 373 -30.69 -17.96 -13.50
C GLU A 373 -29.84 -18.35 -14.72
N ASP A 374 -30.49 -18.65 -15.85
CA ASP A 374 -29.78 -19.04 -17.07
C ASP A 374 -28.94 -17.90 -17.67
N SER A 375 -29.38 -16.64 -17.47
CA SER A 375 -28.61 -15.44 -17.83
C SER A 375 -27.25 -15.40 -17.13
N LEU A 376 -27.20 -15.73 -15.83
CA LEU A 376 -25.97 -15.74 -15.03
C LEU A 376 -24.93 -16.72 -15.55
N ARG A 377 -25.36 -17.84 -16.16
CA ARG A 377 -24.42 -18.82 -16.75
C ARG A 377 -23.61 -18.20 -17.89
N THR A 378 -24.24 -17.35 -18.69
CA THR A 378 -23.58 -16.69 -19.82
C THR A 378 -22.58 -15.64 -19.33
N GLU A 379 -22.98 -14.82 -18.36
CA GLU A 379 -22.11 -13.79 -17.78
C GLU A 379 -20.95 -14.40 -16.98
N GLN A 380 -21.23 -15.41 -16.14
CA GLN A 380 -20.20 -16.13 -15.40
C GLN A 380 -19.16 -16.74 -16.33
N LYS A 381 -19.60 -17.35 -17.44
CA LYS A 381 -18.71 -17.92 -18.45
C LYS A 381 -17.79 -16.87 -19.08
N ARG A 382 -18.29 -15.65 -19.32
CA ARG A 382 -17.48 -14.53 -19.83
C ARG A 382 -16.33 -14.20 -18.88
N PHE A 383 -16.61 -13.93 -17.61
CA PHE A 383 -15.56 -13.57 -16.64
C PHE A 383 -14.64 -14.74 -16.28
N SER A 384 -15.17 -15.97 -16.23
CA SER A 384 -14.37 -17.18 -16.08
C SER A 384 -13.38 -17.36 -17.24
N THR A 385 -13.78 -17.00 -18.46
CA THR A 385 -12.90 -17.02 -19.64
C THR A 385 -11.81 -15.94 -19.54
N GLU A 386 -12.14 -14.72 -19.13
CA GLU A 386 -11.15 -13.63 -18.92
C GLU A 386 -10.05 -14.07 -17.91
N ILE A 387 -10.43 -14.66 -16.78
CA ILE A 387 -9.48 -15.21 -15.78
C ILE A 387 -8.64 -16.34 -16.36
N SER A 388 -9.25 -17.26 -17.10
CA SER A 388 -8.56 -18.41 -17.70
C SER A 388 -7.52 -17.97 -18.74
N LEU A 389 -7.85 -16.97 -19.56
CA LEU A 389 -6.92 -16.37 -20.52
C LEU A 389 -5.75 -15.69 -19.81
N TRP A 390 -6.03 -14.95 -18.73
CA TRP A 390 -4.98 -14.33 -17.93
C TRP A 390 -4.03 -15.36 -17.31
N LEU A 391 -4.58 -16.42 -16.69
CA LEU A 391 -3.79 -17.52 -16.11
C LEU A 391 -2.87 -18.16 -17.17
N LYS A 392 -3.42 -18.46 -18.36
CA LYS A 392 -2.65 -19.01 -19.48
C LYS A 392 -1.51 -18.09 -19.92
N ALA A 393 -1.75 -16.78 -19.98
CA ALA A 393 -0.73 -15.79 -20.34
C ALA A 393 0.34 -15.59 -19.24
N PHE A 394 -0.05 -15.80 -17.98
CA PHE A 394 0.80 -15.63 -16.81
C PHE A 394 1.67 -16.85 -16.49
N ASP A 395 1.19 -18.06 -16.75
CA ASP A 395 1.87 -19.31 -16.38
C ASP A 395 3.35 -19.39 -16.81
N PRO A 396 3.74 -19.04 -18.06
CA PRO A 396 5.14 -19.06 -18.45
C PRO A 396 6.01 -18.11 -17.61
N LEU A 397 5.48 -16.94 -17.28
CA LEU A 397 6.15 -15.94 -16.47
C LEU A 397 6.27 -16.41 -15.01
N PHE A 398 5.19 -16.95 -14.43
CA PHE A 398 5.22 -17.54 -13.10
C PHE A 398 6.27 -18.64 -12.98
N LEU A 399 6.28 -19.60 -13.91
CA LEU A 399 7.26 -20.69 -13.93
C LEU A 399 8.70 -20.16 -14.08
N SER A 400 8.91 -19.10 -14.86
CA SER A 400 10.23 -18.49 -15.01
C SER A 400 10.76 -17.92 -13.70
N THR A 401 9.92 -17.27 -12.89
CA THR A 401 10.33 -16.72 -11.59
C THR A 401 10.73 -17.78 -10.57
N ARG A 402 10.23 -19.01 -10.74
CA ARG A 402 10.55 -20.14 -9.85
C ARG A 402 11.82 -20.90 -10.24
N ARG A 403 12.42 -20.62 -11.41
CA ARG A 403 13.68 -21.26 -11.82
C ARG A 403 14.84 -20.67 -11.02
N THR A 404 15.61 -21.54 -10.37
CA THR A 404 16.73 -21.17 -9.49
C THR A 404 17.73 -20.25 -10.18
N GLY A 405 18.08 -19.14 -9.53
CA GLY A 405 19.15 -18.22 -9.95
C GLY A 405 18.77 -17.05 -10.86
N THR A 406 17.49 -16.89 -11.24
CA THR A 406 17.08 -15.85 -12.22
C THR A 406 16.27 -14.69 -11.64
N ALA A 407 15.41 -14.93 -10.65
CA ALA A 407 14.50 -13.93 -10.10
C ALA A 407 14.87 -13.48 -8.67
N SER A 408 14.62 -12.20 -8.36
CA SER A 408 14.75 -11.69 -6.99
C SER A 408 13.65 -12.26 -6.08
N LEU A 409 13.90 -12.32 -4.78
CA LEU A 409 12.89 -12.72 -3.79
C LEU A 409 11.58 -11.92 -3.96
N ARG A 410 11.69 -10.61 -4.24
CA ARG A 410 10.55 -9.74 -4.51
C ARG A 410 9.74 -10.23 -5.71
N ALA A 411 10.40 -10.55 -6.83
CA ALA A 411 9.73 -11.03 -8.03
C ALA A 411 9.02 -12.37 -7.79
N CYS A 412 9.64 -13.29 -7.05
CA CYS A 412 9.01 -14.56 -6.68
C CYS A 412 7.74 -14.35 -5.85
N VAL A 413 7.80 -13.50 -4.82
CA VAL A 413 6.64 -13.28 -3.94
C VAL A 413 5.50 -12.60 -4.69
N ILE A 414 5.82 -11.61 -5.52
CA ILE A 414 4.85 -10.97 -6.42
C ILE A 414 4.15 -12.01 -7.30
N ALA A 415 4.93 -12.88 -7.96
CA ALA A 415 4.39 -13.85 -8.89
C ALA A 415 3.52 -14.89 -8.18
N THR A 416 3.96 -15.33 -7.00
CA THR A 416 3.19 -16.23 -6.13
C THR A 416 1.90 -15.57 -5.63
N MET A 417 1.92 -14.29 -5.27
CA MET A 417 0.71 -13.57 -4.84
C MET A 417 -0.31 -13.47 -5.96
N LEU A 418 0.12 -13.12 -7.18
CA LEU A 418 -0.75 -13.05 -8.35
C LEU A 418 -1.37 -14.42 -8.67
N ARG A 419 -0.60 -15.51 -8.56
CA ARG A 419 -1.10 -16.88 -8.74
C ARG A 419 -2.19 -17.22 -7.71
N ILE A 420 -1.95 -16.93 -6.42
CA ILE A 420 -2.92 -17.16 -5.34
C ILE A 420 -4.22 -16.38 -5.61
N GLN A 421 -4.12 -15.10 -5.96
CA GLN A 421 -5.28 -14.26 -6.25
C GLN A 421 -6.08 -14.80 -7.44
N ALA A 422 -5.41 -15.24 -8.51
CA ALA A 422 -6.06 -15.75 -9.70
C ALA A 422 -6.78 -17.09 -9.46
N LEU A 423 -6.17 -18.00 -8.70
CA LEU A 423 -6.83 -19.23 -8.25
C LEU A 423 -8.05 -18.92 -7.38
N ALA A 424 -7.91 -18.02 -6.41
CA ALA A 424 -9.03 -17.63 -5.56
C ALA A 424 -10.18 -17.03 -6.37
N ALA A 425 -9.89 -16.15 -7.31
CA ALA A 425 -10.88 -15.56 -8.21
C ALA A 425 -11.57 -16.62 -9.10
N GLN A 426 -10.83 -17.61 -9.60
CA GLN A 426 -11.38 -18.72 -10.39
C GLN A 426 -12.37 -19.57 -9.58
N ILE A 427 -12.07 -19.81 -8.30
CA ILE A 427 -12.98 -20.51 -7.38
C ILE A 427 -14.20 -19.63 -7.11
N THR A 428 -14.01 -18.35 -6.79
CA THR A 428 -15.10 -17.42 -6.49
C THR A 428 -16.06 -17.23 -7.67
N ILE A 429 -15.55 -17.06 -8.89
CA ILE A 429 -16.40 -16.91 -10.09
C ILE A 429 -17.18 -18.18 -10.41
N SER A 430 -16.61 -19.36 -10.10
CA SER A 430 -17.31 -20.64 -10.28
C SER A 430 -18.41 -20.82 -9.25
N GLY A 431 -18.17 -20.37 -8.01
CA GLY A 431 -19.12 -20.37 -6.91
C GLY A 431 -20.43 -19.62 -7.18
N VAL A 432 -20.44 -18.67 -8.12
CA VAL A 432 -21.67 -17.95 -8.55
C VAL A 432 -22.76 -18.91 -9.04
N LEU A 433 -22.38 -20.06 -9.61
CA LEU A 433 -23.32 -21.08 -10.10
C LEU A 433 -23.57 -22.20 -9.10
N PHE A 434 -23.00 -22.14 -7.90
CA PHE A 434 -23.16 -23.17 -6.88
C PHE A 434 -24.34 -22.86 -5.97
N THR A 435 -25.15 -23.88 -5.71
CA THR A 435 -26.28 -23.84 -4.77
C THR A 435 -26.04 -24.74 -3.54
N GLN A 436 -24.95 -25.51 -3.56
CA GLN A 436 -24.55 -26.44 -2.49
C GLN A 436 -23.07 -26.24 -2.21
N GLU A 437 -22.70 -26.34 -0.93
CA GLU A 437 -21.34 -26.09 -0.47
C GLU A 437 -20.38 -27.21 -0.88
N VAL A 438 -20.86 -28.46 -0.96
CA VAL A 438 -20.05 -29.60 -1.44
C VAL A 438 -19.49 -29.42 -2.86
N LEU A 439 -20.08 -28.56 -3.69
CA LEU A 439 -19.61 -28.34 -5.06
C LEU A 439 -18.21 -27.71 -5.11
N TYR A 440 -17.82 -27.00 -4.05
CA TYR A 440 -16.46 -26.44 -3.93
C TYR A 440 -15.37 -27.51 -3.82
N ASP A 441 -15.70 -28.76 -3.50
CA ASP A 441 -14.73 -29.86 -3.46
C ASP A 441 -14.03 -30.12 -4.79
N THR A 442 -14.68 -29.74 -5.90
CA THR A 442 -14.07 -29.80 -7.24
C THR A 442 -12.78 -28.97 -7.33
N PHE A 443 -12.64 -27.96 -6.46
CA PHE A 443 -11.46 -27.08 -6.38
C PHE A 443 -10.47 -27.47 -5.29
N HIS A 444 -10.52 -28.72 -4.79
CA HIS A 444 -9.56 -29.20 -3.80
C HIS A 444 -8.09 -29.00 -4.22
N PRO A 445 -7.67 -29.30 -5.48
CA PRO A 445 -6.30 -29.03 -5.92
C PRO A 445 -5.90 -27.56 -5.85
N GLU A 446 -6.80 -26.65 -6.21
CA GLU A 446 -6.57 -25.21 -6.18
C GLU A 446 -6.49 -24.70 -4.74
N PHE A 447 -7.32 -25.22 -3.81
CA PHE A 447 -7.18 -24.93 -2.39
C PHE A 447 -5.82 -25.38 -1.84
N GLN A 448 -5.36 -26.58 -2.21
CA GLN A 448 -4.03 -27.06 -1.83
C GLN A 448 -2.92 -26.14 -2.36
N GLU A 449 -3.00 -25.73 -3.62
CA GLU A 449 -2.03 -24.82 -4.23
C GLU A 449 -2.01 -23.46 -3.51
N ILE A 450 -3.18 -22.88 -3.23
CA ILE A 450 -3.31 -21.61 -2.49
C ILE A 450 -2.62 -21.70 -1.12
N VAL A 451 -2.91 -22.72 -0.32
CA VAL A 451 -2.33 -22.87 1.03
C VAL A 451 -0.82 -23.12 0.96
N HIS A 452 -0.37 -23.95 0.02
CA HIS A 452 1.04 -24.23 -0.18
C HIS A 452 1.83 -22.96 -0.53
N LEU A 453 1.37 -22.22 -1.54
CA LEU A 453 1.99 -20.97 -1.99
C LEU A 453 1.95 -19.88 -0.90
N ALA A 454 0.84 -19.77 -0.16
CA ALA A 454 0.75 -18.86 0.98
C ALA A 454 1.76 -19.23 2.08
N GLY A 455 1.98 -20.53 2.33
CA GLY A 455 2.99 -21.04 3.23
C GLY A 455 4.42 -20.70 2.80
N GLU A 456 4.73 -20.74 1.49
CA GLU A 456 6.02 -20.30 0.95
C GLU A 456 6.27 -18.82 1.25
N ILE A 457 5.28 -17.96 0.99
CA ILE A 457 5.36 -16.51 1.25
C ILE A 457 5.55 -16.24 2.76
N ALA A 458 4.74 -16.88 3.60
CA ALA A 458 4.83 -16.73 5.05
C ALA A 458 6.20 -17.18 5.61
N THR A 459 6.73 -18.30 5.09
CA THR A 459 8.06 -18.79 5.47
C THR A 459 9.17 -17.87 4.99
N ALA A 460 9.09 -17.37 3.75
CA ALA A 460 10.05 -16.43 3.20
C ALA A 460 10.10 -15.12 4.01
N ARG A 461 8.94 -14.68 4.53
CA ARG A 461 8.85 -13.55 5.44
C ARG A 461 9.54 -13.81 6.77
N GLN A 462 9.25 -14.94 7.42
CA GLN A 462 9.84 -15.29 8.73
C GLN A 462 11.36 -15.40 8.67
N ARG A 463 11.92 -15.99 7.60
CA ARG A 463 13.37 -16.14 7.40
C ARG A 463 14.10 -14.81 7.17
N ASN A 464 13.42 -13.83 6.60
CA ASN A 464 13.99 -12.52 6.27
C ASN A 464 13.55 -11.43 7.25
N SER A 465 13.24 -11.79 8.50
CA SER A 465 12.80 -10.84 9.55
C SER A 465 13.80 -9.71 9.86
N ASN A 466 15.06 -9.84 9.45
CA ASN A 466 16.08 -8.79 9.52
C ASN A 466 15.93 -7.71 8.44
N PHE A 467 15.10 -7.92 7.41
CA PHE A 467 14.75 -6.93 6.39
C PHE A 467 13.32 -6.46 6.65
N ASP A 468 13.14 -5.15 6.89
CA ASP A 468 11.83 -4.48 7.08
C ASP A 468 10.88 -4.53 5.87
N PHE A 469 11.23 -5.33 4.85
CA PHE A 469 10.46 -5.57 3.63
C PHE A 469 8.99 -5.91 3.88
N TRP A 470 8.66 -6.50 5.04
CA TRP A 470 7.30 -6.89 5.43
C TRP A 470 6.76 -6.19 6.68
N GLY A 471 7.48 -5.23 7.26
CA GLY A 471 7.23 -4.76 8.62
C GLY A 471 6.36 -3.50 8.68
N GLY A 472 5.04 -3.62 8.55
CA GLY A 472 4.13 -2.50 8.84
C GLY A 472 3.77 -1.61 7.65
N SER A 473 3.69 -2.19 6.45
CA SER A 473 3.12 -1.52 5.30
C SER A 473 1.59 -1.60 5.33
N PHE A 474 0.97 -0.48 4.94
CA PHE A 474 -0.39 -0.48 4.44
C PHE A 474 -0.40 -1.18 3.07
N LEU A 475 -1.21 -2.20 2.87
CA LEU A 475 -1.34 -2.87 1.58
C LEU A 475 -2.67 -2.46 0.97
N LEU A 476 -2.65 -1.75 -0.17
CA LEU A 476 -3.86 -1.46 -0.93
C LEU A 476 -4.31 -2.67 -1.77
N ASP A 477 -3.37 -3.48 -2.24
CA ASP A 477 -3.66 -4.71 -2.98
C ASP A 477 -4.19 -5.82 -2.08
N LEU A 478 -4.98 -6.74 -2.66
CA LEU A 478 -5.39 -7.98 -1.98
C LEU A 478 -4.13 -8.79 -1.65
N GLY A 479 -3.91 -9.21 -0.41
CA GLY A 479 -2.80 -10.10 -0.08
C GLY A 479 -3.26 -11.54 0.08
N LEU A 480 -2.80 -12.19 1.14
CA LEU A 480 -3.12 -13.57 1.50
C LEU A 480 -4.44 -13.69 2.27
N VAL A 481 -4.93 -12.61 2.90
CA VAL A 481 -6.02 -12.75 3.87
C VAL A 481 -7.33 -13.15 3.20
N VAL A 482 -7.70 -12.52 2.08
CA VAL A 482 -8.94 -12.83 1.35
C VAL A 482 -8.91 -14.23 0.72
N PRO A 483 -7.86 -14.66 0.00
CA PRO A 483 -7.73 -16.04 -0.48
C PRO A 483 -7.76 -17.10 0.62
N LEU A 484 -7.07 -16.86 1.75
CA LEU A 484 -7.11 -17.80 2.87
C LEU A 484 -8.47 -17.80 3.56
N PHE A 485 -9.18 -16.67 3.60
CA PHE A 485 -10.54 -16.63 4.10
C PHE A 485 -11.49 -17.49 3.24
N LEU A 486 -11.34 -17.44 1.92
CA LEU A 486 -12.05 -18.33 0.99
C LEU A 486 -11.77 -19.80 1.31
N VAL A 487 -10.51 -20.18 1.57
CA VAL A 487 -10.15 -21.55 2.00
C VAL A 487 -10.89 -21.92 3.29
N LEU A 488 -10.90 -21.04 4.30
CA LEU A 488 -11.53 -21.32 5.59
C LEU A 488 -13.04 -21.53 5.49
N LEU A 489 -13.71 -20.79 4.60
CA LEU A 489 -15.16 -20.89 4.42
C LEU A 489 -15.56 -22.04 3.48
N ARG A 490 -14.81 -22.29 2.41
CA ARG A 490 -15.27 -23.15 1.30
C ARG A 490 -14.61 -24.52 1.23
N CYS A 491 -13.36 -24.64 1.64
CA CYS A 491 -12.68 -25.93 1.60
C CYS A 491 -13.24 -26.83 2.69
N ARG A 492 -13.56 -28.10 2.38
CA ARG A 492 -13.99 -29.07 3.41
C ARG A 492 -12.83 -29.75 4.15
N ASP A 493 -11.63 -29.73 3.58
CA ASP A 493 -10.43 -30.33 4.19
C ASP A 493 -10.00 -29.59 5.46
N SER A 494 -10.01 -30.32 6.57
CA SER A 494 -9.76 -29.78 7.90
C SER A 494 -8.25 -29.51 8.16
N LEU A 495 -7.34 -30.18 7.46
CA LEU A 495 -5.90 -29.93 7.53
C LEU A 495 -5.54 -28.63 6.82
N LEU A 496 -6.05 -28.43 5.59
CA LEU A 496 -5.81 -27.19 4.84
C LEU A 496 -6.35 -25.98 5.59
N ARG A 497 -7.53 -26.08 6.19
CA ARG A 497 -8.10 -24.98 6.98
C ARG A 497 -7.27 -24.65 8.22
N ARG A 498 -6.78 -25.64 8.97
CA ARG A 498 -5.86 -25.42 10.11
C ARG A 498 -4.52 -24.83 9.68
N GLN A 499 -3.98 -25.24 8.54
CA GLN A 499 -2.77 -24.64 7.96
C GLN A 499 -2.98 -23.17 7.61
N SER A 500 -4.12 -22.84 6.97
CA SER A 500 -4.51 -21.45 6.68
C SER A 500 -4.60 -20.59 7.95
N ILE A 501 -5.22 -21.10 9.02
CA ILE A 501 -5.28 -20.41 10.33
C ILE A 501 -3.86 -20.15 10.87
N LYS A 502 -2.96 -21.13 10.78
CA LYS A 502 -1.57 -20.98 11.24
C LYS A 502 -0.82 -19.91 10.44
N ILE A 503 -1.00 -19.87 9.11
CA ILE A 503 -0.40 -18.84 8.25
C ILE A 503 -0.92 -17.46 8.66
N LEU A 504 -2.25 -17.28 8.75
CA LEU A 504 -2.89 -16.02 9.12
C LEU A 504 -2.41 -15.49 10.48
N LYS A 505 -2.28 -16.35 11.50
CA LYS A 505 -1.78 -15.96 12.83
C LYS A 505 -0.36 -15.36 12.81
N SER A 506 0.43 -15.65 11.79
CA SER A 506 1.77 -15.10 11.60
C SER A 506 1.83 -13.96 10.57
N TRP A 507 0.69 -13.55 10.05
CA TRP A 507 0.58 -12.57 8.98
C TRP A 507 0.23 -11.17 9.50
N GLN A 508 0.25 -10.17 8.62
CA GLN A 508 -0.06 -8.78 8.97
C GLN A 508 -1.43 -8.36 8.46
N VAL A 509 -1.91 -7.24 8.99
CA VAL A 509 -3.13 -6.58 8.53
C VAL A 509 -2.98 -6.16 7.06
N GLU A 510 -3.99 -6.47 6.24
CA GLU A 510 -4.05 -6.14 4.81
C GLU A 510 -5.20 -5.18 4.57
N CYS A 511 -4.89 -3.89 4.43
CA CYS A 511 -5.90 -2.85 4.42
C CYS A 511 -6.84 -3.02 5.64
N TRP A 512 -8.13 -3.26 5.44
CA TRP A 512 -9.10 -3.53 6.51
C TRP A 512 -9.17 -4.98 7.00
N TRP A 513 -8.47 -5.91 6.35
CA TRP A 513 -8.48 -7.32 6.72
C TRP A 513 -7.45 -7.61 7.81
N ASP A 514 -7.96 -7.83 9.03
CA ASP A 514 -7.14 -8.29 10.14
C ASP A 514 -7.04 -9.82 10.10
N PRO A 515 -5.83 -10.39 9.93
CA PRO A 515 -5.69 -11.82 9.76
C PRO A 515 -6.06 -12.61 11.02
N LEU A 516 -5.92 -12.02 12.22
CA LEU A 516 -6.32 -12.65 13.47
C LEU A 516 -7.84 -12.71 13.59
N MET A 517 -8.52 -11.63 13.17
CA MET A 517 -9.98 -11.61 13.03
C MET A 517 -10.46 -12.73 12.11
N ILE A 518 -9.83 -12.88 10.94
CA ILE A 518 -10.20 -13.89 9.94
C ILE A 518 -9.90 -15.31 10.41
N ALA A 519 -8.76 -15.52 11.06
CA ALA A 519 -8.44 -16.80 11.69
C ALA A 519 -9.48 -17.18 12.75
N ALA A 520 -9.95 -16.23 13.55
CA ALA A 520 -10.94 -16.48 14.59
C ALA A 520 -12.34 -16.76 14.02
N ILE A 521 -12.76 -16.08 12.95
CA ILE A 521 -13.99 -16.42 12.21
C ILE A 521 -13.88 -17.83 11.64
N GLY A 522 -12.79 -18.16 10.94
CA GLY A 522 -12.61 -19.49 10.35
C GLY A 522 -12.59 -20.60 11.40
N GLN A 523 -11.95 -20.38 12.54
CA GLN A 523 -11.97 -21.31 13.66
C GLN A 523 -13.40 -21.56 14.17
N PHE A 524 -14.20 -20.51 14.33
CA PHE A 524 -15.61 -20.65 14.70
C PHE A 524 -16.43 -21.42 13.67
N MET A 525 -16.27 -21.10 12.38
CA MET A 525 -16.98 -21.82 11.31
C MET A 525 -16.63 -23.30 11.32
N MET A 526 -15.35 -23.65 11.50
CA MET A 526 -14.91 -25.05 11.62
C MET A 526 -15.52 -25.74 12.85
N GLU A 527 -15.54 -25.08 14.01
CA GLU A 527 -16.13 -25.63 15.24
C GLU A 527 -17.62 -25.96 15.09
N VAL A 528 -18.37 -25.14 14.35
CA VAL A 528 -19.78 -25.40 14.05
C VAL A 528 -19.94 -26.57 13.09
N GLU A 529 -19.16 -26.59 12.01
CA GLU A 529 -19.26 -27.64 10.99
C GLU A 529 -18.81 -29.02 11.50
N GLU A 530 -17.73 -29.07 12.30
CA GLU A 530 -17.14 -30.32 12.79
C GLU A 530 -18.01 -31.05 13.83
N GLN A 531 -19.00 -30.36 14.44
CA GLN A 531 -19.97 -31.00 15.34
C GLN A 531 -20.83 -32.05 14.63
N GLY A 532 -21.11 -31.85 13.34
CA GLY A 532 -21.88 -32.78 12.51
C GLY A 532 -21.02 -33.69 11.64
N MET A 533 -19.72 -33.80 11.93
CA MET A 533 -18.80 -34.62 11.14
C MET A 533 -19.11 -36.11 11.28
N VAL A 534 -19.19 -36.81 10.15
CA VAL A 534 -19.43 -38.26 10.06
C VAL A 534 -18.28 -38.90 9.29
N ASP A 535 -17.67 -39.94 9.85
CA ASP A 535 -16.54 -40.67 9.24
C ASP A 535 -15.36 -39.77 8.80
N GLY A 536 -15.14 -38.66 9.51
CA GLY A 536 -14.08 -37.69 9.18
C GLY A 536 -14.43 -36.71 8.05
N PHE A 537 -15.68 -36.72 7.56
CA PHE A 537 -16.18 -35.79 6.54
C PHE A 537 -17.31 -34.93 7.08
N ILE A 538 -17.35 -33.67 6.65
CA ILE A 538 -18.44 -32.74 6.98
C ILE A 538 -19.52 -32.87 5.89
N PRO A 539 -20.69 -33.45 6.20
CA PRO A 539 -21.78 -33.58 5.23
C PRO A 539 -22.37 -32.21 4.87
N GLU A 540 -23.08 -32.12 3.74
CA GLU A 540 -23.71 -30.87 3.27
C GLU A 540 -24.62 -30.25 4.33
N SER A 541 -25.39 -31.07 5.05
CA SER A 541 -26.30 -30.63 6.11
C SER A 541 -25.60 -29.94 7.27
N SER A 542 -24.32 -30.25 7.50
CA SER A 542 -23.51 -29.67 8.59
C SER A 542 -22.68 -28.48 8.13
N ARG A 543 -22.67 -28.16 6.84
CA ARG A 543 -21.98 -26.98 6.30
C ARG A 543 -22.65 -25.72 6.82
N ALA A 544 -21.82 -24.81 7.32
CA ALA A 544 -22.28 -23.56 7.89
C ALA A 544 -22.00 -22.41 6.91
N VAL A 545 -22.98 -21.52 6.77
CA VAL A 545 -22.87 -20.31 5.96
C VAL A 545 -22.78 -19.11 6.89
N LEU A 546 -21.73 -18.31 6.73
CA LEU A 546 -21.53 -17.09 7.51
C LEU A 546 -22.57 -16.04 7.06
N THR A 547 -23.46 -15.58 7.94
CA THR A 547 -24.57 -14.68 7.56
C THR A 547 -24.28 -13.23 7.90
N ALA A 548 -23.72 -12.97 9.07
CA ALA A 548 -23.45 -11.61 9.54
C ALA A 548 -22.29 -11.55 10.54
N LYS A 549 -21.69 -10.36 10.66
CA LYS A 549 -20.80 -10.00 11.76
C LYS A 549 -21.16 -8.61 12.28
N SER A 550 -21.17 -8.46 13.59
CA SER A 550 -21.33 -7.16 14.26
C SER A 550 -20.06 -6.80 14.99
N HIS A 551 -19.42 -5.70 14.57
CA HIS A 551 -18.07 -5.35 14.99
C HIS A 551 -18.06 -4.24 16.04
N CYS A 552 -17.28 -4.42 17.11
CA CYS A 552 -16.90 -3.38 18.08
C CYS A 552 -15.40 -3.04 17.91
N PRO A 553 -15.05 -2.09 17.03
CA PRO A 553 -13.66 -1.79 16.69
C PRO A 553 -12.72 -1.50 17.88
N PRO A 554 -13.13 -0.69 18.89
CA PRO A 554 -12.22 -0.33 20.00
C PRO A 554 -11.82 -1.51 20.88
N GLN A 555 -12.67 -2.54 20.96
CA GLN A 555 -12.53 -3.65 21.90
C GLN A 555 -12.00 -4.93 21.24
N ARG A 556 -11.82 -4.94 19.91
CA ARG A 556 -11.50 -6.16 19.14
C ARG A 556 -12.41 -7.32 19.50
N VAL A 557 -13.71 -7.02 19.53
CA VAL A 557 -14.78 -7.99 19.75
C VAL A 557 -15.72 -7.91 18.57
N PHE A 558 -16.14 -9.06 18.03
CA PHE A 558 -17.31 -9.12 17.16
C PHE A 558 -18.24 -10.25 17.58
N LEU A 559 -19.53 -10.05 17.33
CA LEU A 559 -20.53 -11.09 17.36
C LEU A 559 -20.67 -11.63 15.93
N VAL A 560 -20.41 -12.91 15.73
CA VAL A 560 -20.63 -13.60 14.45
C VAL A 560 -21.93 -14.34 14.49
N GLN A 561 -22.60 -14.40 13.34
CA GLN A 561 -23.70 -15.31 13.09
C GLN A 561 -23.37 -16.18 11.89
N CYS A 562 -23.65 -17.48 12.01
CA CYS A 562 -23.72 -18.40 10.89
C CYS A 562 -24.99 -19.24 10.96
N VAL A 563 -25.30 -19.92 9.87
CA VAL A 563 -26.47 -20.79 9.74
C VAL A 563 -26.09 -22.13 9.12
N GLN A 564 -26.55 -23.23 9.69
CA GLN A 564 -26.62 -24.53 9.02
C GLN A 564 -28.03 -24.67 8.44
N ARG A 565 -28.16 -25.00 7.16
CA ARG A 565 -29.47 -24.95 6.47
C ARG A 565 -30.49 -25.95 6.99
N THR A 566 -29.99 -27.05 7.53
CA THR A 566 -30.79 -28.20 7.98
C THR A 566 -30.17 -28.71 9.28
N GLY A 567 -31.00 -29.14 10.22
CA GLY A 567 -30.52 -29.69 11.48
C GLY A 567 -31.30 -29.24 12.72
N GLY A 568 -32.28 -28.34 12.54
CA GLY A 568 -33.23 -28.00 13.61
C GLY A 568 -34.09 -29.20 13.99
N GLU A 569 -34.76 -29.13 15.15
CA GLU A 569 -35.70 -30.17 15.59
C GLU A 569 -36.86 -30.40 14.59
N ASP A 570 -37.17 -29.37 13.80
CA ASP A 570 -38.14 -29.37 12.71
C ASP A 570 -37.53 -29.67 11.31
N GLY A 571 -36.23 -29.97 11.27
CA GLY A 571 -35.45 -30.12 10.03
C GLY A 571 -35.05 -28.80 9.36
N GLY A 572 -35.40 -27.67 9.97
CA GLY A 572 -35.13 -26.32 9.47
C GLY A 572 -33.71 -25.80 9.73
N PRO A 573 -33.45 -24.53 9.36
CA PRO A 573 -32.18 -23.87 9.58
C PRO A 573 -31.86 -23.64 11.07
N VAL A 574 -30.58 -23.77 11.42
CA VAL A 574 -30.06 -23.58 12.78
C VAL A 574 -29.05 -22.43 12.77
N TRP A 575 -29.37 -21.35 13.48
CA TRP A 575 -28.45 -20.21 13.63
C TRP A 575 -27.57 -20.40 14.87
N THR A 576 -26.29 -20.10 14.71
CA THR A 576 -25.34 -20.05 15.82
C THR A 576 -24.71 -18.66 15.89
N GLU A 577 -24.74 -18.07 17.08
CA GLU A 577 -24.10 -16.79 17.37
C GLU A 577 -22.95 -16.99 18.36
N LYS A 578 -21.80 -16.33 18.12
CA LYS A 578 -20.64 -16.42 19.00
C LYS A 578 -19.92 -15.09 19.11
N PHE A 579 -19.63 -14.68 20.34
CA PHE A 579 -18.68 -13.60 20.60
C PHE A 579 -17.26 -14.09 20.38
N ILE A 580 -16.51 -13.36 19.58
CA ILE A 580 -15.13 -13.67 19.24
C ILE A 580 -14.25 -12.47 19.52
N THR A 581 -13.09 -12.73 20.12
CA THR A 581 -12.04 -11.75 20.42
C THR A 581 -10.74 -12.13 19.70
N TRP A 582 -9.92 -11.14 19.34
CA TRP A 582 -8.64 -11.37 18.64
C TRP A 582 -7.59 -10.27 18.88
#